data_AF-A0A925BPR2-F1
#
_entry.id   AF-A0A925BPR2-F1
#
_cell.length_a   1.000
_cell.length_b   1.000
_cell.length_c   1.000
_cell.angle_alpha   90.00
_cell.angle_beta   90.00
_cell.angle_gamma   90.00
#
_symmetry.space_group_name_H-M   'P 1'
#
loop_
_entity.id
_entity.type
_entity.pdbx_description
1 polymer ?
#
loop_
_entity_poly.entity_id
_entity_poly.type
_entity_poly.pdbx_seq_one_letter_code
_entity_poly.pdbx_strand_id
1 'polypeptide(L)'
;MERRLVESDTKSLTTIYGVAVLCAVGALLLRLPLNTVLEGRVPYITFFLATAISATYGGLGPGLATTFLGALLSALYVVPSTGLLAFSDVGDYLGLGLFVAISSLISYLAGKRLDATRHENALRILFQQTFISIGDAVITTDDEKGIRLMNPVAEQLTGWTQAEAKGHSIDEVFRIFKEGSDVPADFPIDRILETGNVLGLANHTELLSKHGNRIPIDDSGAPIRAANGKVVGAVLVFRDISERRRNERELEALTEELKQFTYAATHDIREPLRTISIFVQLIEAGLKGKVDEQIASHIDRVRDGTQKLNHLVDSLLHFTSIRDAGNEIAPASMIDAEGALAEAKRGLEGAINDSHGVVTNDPLPTVRGNFIHICQIFQNL
;
A
#
# COMPACT_ATOMS: atom_id res chain seq x y z
N MET A 1 7.85 23.35 14.12
CA MET A 1 7.89 22.95 15.55
C MET A 1 8.15 21.45 15.74
N GLU A 2 8.59 20.74 14.68
CA GLU A 2 8.70 19.26 14.64
C GLU A 2 10.13 18.70 14.76
N ARG A 3 11.16 19.56 14.93
CA ARG A 3 12.56 19.10 15.13
C ARG A 3 12.91 18.69 16.56
N ARG A 4 11.98 18.75 17.52
CA ARG A 4 12.25 18.49 18.95
C ARG A 4 11.77 17.14 19.50
N LEU A 5 11.13 16.30 18.68
CA LEU A 5 10.58 15.01 19.16
C LEU A 5 11.45 13.78 18.82
N VAL A 6 12.60 13.99 18.17
CA VAL A 6 13.60 12.94 17.88
C VAL A 6 15.00 13.35 18.38
N GLU A 7 15.08 14.26 19.37
CA GLU A 7 16.27 14.29 20.22
C GLU A 7 16.18 13.07 21.13
N SER A 8 16.64 11.94 20.58
CA SER A 8 16.83 10.73 21.34
C SER A 8 17.67 11.06 22.55
N ASP A 9 17.34 10.42 23.66
CA ASP A 9 17.99 10.40 24.96
C ASP A 9 19.42 9.81 24.90
N THR A 10 20.20 10.22 23.89
CA THR A 10 21.61 9.91 23.72
C THR A 10 22.38 10.72 24.73
N LYS A 11 22.50 10.16 25.93
CA LYS A 11 23.44 10.60 26.97
C LYS A 11 24.77 10.97 26.30
N SER A 12 25.23 12.20 26.53
CA SER A 12 26.49 12.66 25.95
C SER A 12 27.65 11.79 26.46
N LEU A 13 28.68 11.62 25.63
CA LEU A 13 29.89 10.89 26.02
C LEU A 13 30.50 11.48 27.30
N THR A 14 30.44 12.81 27.46
CA THR A 14 30.93 13.49 28.66
C THR A 14 30.16 13.10 29.91
N THR A 15 28.83 12.98 29.85
CA THR A 15 28.01 12.50 30.98
C THR A 15 28.27 11.02 31.27
N ILE A 16 28.39 10.20 30.23
CA ILE A 16 28.64 8.76 30.38
C ILE A 16 29.97 8.48 31.07
N TYR A 17 31.07 9.07 30.60
CA TYR A 17 32.38 8.88 31.20
C TYR A 17 32.56 9.69 32.49
N GLY A 18 31.82 10.79 32.67
CA GLY A 18 31.76 11.51 33.94
C GLY A 18 31.22 10.64 35.08
N VAL A 19 30.16 9.86 34.82
CA VAL A 19 29.64 8.86 35.79
C VAL A 19 30.68 7.78 36.07
N ALA A 20 31.44 7.33 35.08
CA ALA A 20 32.49 6.33 35.26
C ALA A 20 33.59 6.80 36.23
N VAL A 21 34.02 8.06 36.09
CA VAL A 21 35.00 8.71 36.99
C VAL A 21 34.42 8.89 38.39
N LEU A 22 33.19 9.41 38.49
CA LEU A 22 32.51 9.60 39.77
C LEU A 22 32.35 8.28 40.54
N CYS A 23 32.01 7.19 39.85
CA CYS A 23 31.91 5.86 40.45
C CYS A 23 33.28 5.38 40.97
N ALA A 24 34.37 5.58 40.21
CA ALA A 24 35.71 5.19 40.64
C ALA A 24 36.18 5.99 41.87
N VAL A 25 35.99 7.31 41.86
CA VAL A 25 36.34 8.18 42.99
C VAL A 25 35.48 7.88 44.21
N GLY A 26 34.17 7.68 44.02
CA GLY A 26 33.25 7.29 45.09
C GLY A 26 33.64 5.95 45.73
N ALA A 27 34.03 4.95 44.93
CA ALA A 27 34.54 3.68 45.43
C ALA A 27 35.83 3.82 46.24
N LEU A 28 36.72 4.74 45.86
CA LEU A 28 37.93 5.05 46.63
C LEU A 28 37.57 5.72 47.96
N LEU A 29 36.72 6.75 47.95
CA LEU A 29 36.29 7.45 49.15
C LEU A 29 35.60 6.53 50.15
N LEU A 30 34.82 5.56 49.66
CA LEU A 30 34.20 4.54 50.48
C LEU A 30 35.22 3.50 51.00
N ARG A 31 36.31 3.26 50.26
CA ARG A 31 37.37 2.32 50.62
C ARG A 31 38.30 2.82 51.71
N LEU A 32 38.68 4.11 51.69
CA LEU A 32 39.64 4.69 52.63
C LEU A 32 39.31 4.46 54.12
N PRO A 33 38.11 4.77 54.63
CA PRO A 33 37.77 4.52 56.04
C PRO A 33 37.69 3.02 56.35
N LEU A 34 37.36 2.19 55.36
CA LEU A 34 37.29 0.74 55.49
C LEU A 34 38.68 0.08 55.59
N ASN A 35 39.76 0.79 55.25
CA ASN A 35 41.10 0.23 55.27
C ASN A 35 41.59 -0.09 56.70
N THR A 36 41.10 0.64 57.70
CA THR A 36 41.40 0.39 59.12
C THR A 36 40.76 -0.91 59.63
N VAL A 37 39.61 -1.29 59.08
CA VAL A 37 38.86 -2.50 59.45
C VAL A 37 39.32 -3.71 58.64
N LEU A 38 39.63 -3.50 57.36
CA LEU A 38 39.99 -4.58 56.44
C LEU A 38 41.49 -4.86 56.40
N GLU A 39 42.32 -4.09 57.12
CA GLU A 39 43.78 -4.28 57.23
C GLU A 39 44.47 -4.51 55.87
N GLY A 40 44.07 -3.77 54.82
CA GLY A 40 44.60 -3.94 53.47
C GLY A 40 44.11 -5.19 52.70
N ARG A 41 43.35 -6.09 53.34
CA ARG A 41 42.76 -7.27 52.67
C ARG A 41 41.66 -6.83 51.70
N VAL A 42 41.48 -7.62 50.62
CA VAL A 42 40.49 -7.41 49.53
C VAL A 42 40.45 -5.97 48.95
N PRO A 43 41.57 -5.48 48.39
CA PRO A 43 41.72 -4.08 47.97
C PRO A 43 40.73 -3.59 46.91
N TYR A 44 40.13 -4.50 46.13
CA TYR A 44 39.29 -4.18 44.97
C TYR A 44 37.78 -4.28 45.21
N ILE A 45 37.32 -4.65 46.41
CA ILE A 45 35.91 -5.02 46.64
C ILE A 45 34.92 -3.88 46.34
N THR A 46 35.25 -2.64 46.69
CA THR A 46 34.38 -1.47 46.43
C THR A 46 34.37 -1.08 44.95
N PHE A 47 35.44 -1.36 44.22
CA PHE A 47 35.57 -1.03 42.82
C PHE A 47 34.75 -1.96 41.92
N PHE A 48 34.47 -3.20 42.32
CA PHE A 48 33.55 -4.07 41.58
C PHE A 48 32.14 -3.46 41.49
N LEU A 49 31.64 -2.89 42.59
CA LEU A 49 30.33 -2.24 42.63
C LEU A 49 30.32 -0.98 41.74
N ALA A 50 31.38 -0.17 41.81
CA ALA A 50 31.52 0.99 40.94
C ALA A 50 31.55 0.61 39.45
N THR A 51 32.31 -0.43 39.09
CA THR A 51 32.34 -0.94 37.72
C THR A 51 30.94 -1.41 37.30
N ALA A 52 30.21 -2.14 38.15
CA ALA A 52 28.87 -2.60 37.82
C ALA A 52 27.90 -1.44 37.57
N ILE A 53 27.93 -0.38 38.40
CA ILE A 53 27.08 0.81 38.21
C ILE A 53 27.44 1.56 36.93
N SER A 54 28.73 1.79 36.70
CA SER A 54 29.22 2.45 35.48
C SER A 54 28.87 1.68 34.22
N ALA A 55 29.07 0.36 34.25
CA ALA A 55 28.78 -0.53 33.14
C ALA A 55 27.29 -0.66 32.83
N THR A 56 26.43 -0.70 33.84
CA THR A 56 24.96 -0.70 33.64
C THR A 56 24.45 0.64 33.12
N TYR A 57 25.08 1.75 33.50
CA TYR A 57 24.70 3.08 33.04
C TYR A 57 25.10 3.37 31.59
N GLY A 58 26.29 2.92 31.17
CA GLY A 58 26.92 3.33 29.92
C GLY A 58 27.51 2.22 29.05
N GLY A 59 27.38 0.95 29.46
CA GLY A 59 27.84 -0.22 28.71
C GLY A 59 29.32 -0.55 28.92
N LEU A 60 29.93 -1.20 27.93
CA LEU A 60 31.28 -1.77 28.04
C LEU A 60 32.37 -0.71 28.30
N GLY A 61 32.39 0.38 27.51
CA GLY A 61 33.46 1.40 27.59
C GLY A 61 33.59 2.07 28.96
N PRO A 62 32.50 2.60 29.53
CA PRO A 62 32.51 3.23 30.87
C PRO A 62 32.85 2.25 31.98
N GLY A 63 32.38 0.99 31.89
CA GLY A 63 32.75 -0.07 32.83
C GLY A 63 34.26 -0.37 32.81
N LEU A 64 34.86 -0.49 31.62
CA LEU A 64 36.31 -0.66 31.46
C LEU A 64 37.09 0.58 31.94
N ALA A 65 36.58 1.79 31.70
CA ALA A 65 37.19 3.01 32.20
C ALA A 65 37.20 3.07 33.73
N THR A 66 36.08 2.72 34.39
CA THR A 66 36.00 2.60 35.85
C THR A 66 36.91 1.50 36.38
N THR A 67 37.05 0.39 35.65
CA THR A 67 37.99 -0.70 35.99
C THR A 67 39.44 -0.21 35.95
N PHE A 68 39.83 0.48 34.89
CA PHE A 68 41.17 1.05 34.75
C PHE A 68 41.46 2.07 35.85
N LEU A 69 40.54 2.99 36.10
CA LEU A 69 40.66 3.98 37.18
C LEU A 69 40.70 3.29 38.55
N GLY A 70 39.90 2.26 38.78
CA GLY A 70 39.90 1.50 40.02
C GLY A 70 41.22 0.77 40.27
N ALA A 71 41.80 0.17 39.24
CA ALA A 71 43.13 -0.44 39.30
C ALA A 71 44.21 0.60 39.65
N LEU A 72 44.18 1.75 38.97
CA LEU A 72 45.14 2.84 39.19
C LEU A 72 45.02 3.44 40.60
N LEU A 73 43.80 3.78 41.03
CA LEU A 73 43.54 4.36 42.36
C LEU A 73 43.87 3.37 43.48
N SER A 74 43.59 2.09 43.28
CA SER A 74 43.95 1.04 44.24
C SER A 74 45.46 0.90 44.39
N ALA A 75 46.22 0.92 43.28
CA ALA A 75 47.67 0.85 43.29
C ALA A 75 48.34 2.09 43.94
N LEU A 76 47.71 3.26 43.83
CA LEU A 76 48.21 4.52 44.41
C LEU A 76 47.88 4.70 45.90
N TYR A 77 46.69 4.29 46.35
CA TYR A 77 46.17 4.67 47.67
C TYR A 77 45.83 3.51 48.60
N VAL A 78 45.70 2.28 48.09
CA VAL A 78 45.18 1.15 48.87
C VAL A 78 46.23 0.07 49.08
N VAL A 79 46.90 -0.36 48.01
CA VAL A 79 47.91 -1.42 48.07
C VAL A 79 49.29 -0.82 48.30
N PRO A 80 50.03 -1.23 49.35
CA PRO A 80 51.41 -0.80 49.56
C PRO A 80 52.29 -1.28 48.41
N SER A 81 52.80 -0.36 47.60
CA SER A 81 53.62 -0.67 46.43
C SER A 81 54.96 0.06 46.49
N THR A 82 56.01 -0.53 45.93
CA THR A 82 57.34 0.10 45.82
C THR A 82 57.47 0.94 44.53
N GLY A 83 56.41 0.96 43.71
CA GLY A 83 56.24 1.69 42.47
C GLY A 83 54.86 1.39 41.86
N LEU A 84 54.47 2.08 40.77
CA LEU A 84 53.08 2.13 40.26
C LEU A 84 52.40 0.77 40.01
N LEU A 85 53.16 -0.32 39.80
CA LEU A 85 52.68 -1.70 39.60
C LEU A 85 53.67 -2.75 40.17
N ALA A 86 54.55 -2.33 41.07
CA ALA A 86 55.52 -3.21 41.73
C ALA A 86 54.99 -3.59 43.11
N PHE A 87 54.18 -4.65 43.15
CA PHE A 87 53.65 -5.19 44.40
C PHE A 87 54.66 -6.16 45.00
N SER A 88 54.78 -6.12 46.32
CA SER A 88 55.67 -7.01 47.08
C SER A 88 55.08 -8.40 47.31
N ASP A 89 53.75 -8.55 47.20
CA ASP A 89 53.04 -9.81 47.42
C ASP A 89 52.42 -10.36 46.12
N VAL A 90 52.53 -11.67 45.91
CA VAL A 90 51.88 -12.40 44.81
C VAL A 90 50.35 -12.30 44.93
N GLY A 91 49.83 -12.20 46.16
CA GLY A 91 48.40 -12.00 46.43
C GLY A 91 47.81 -10.75 45.77
N ASP A 92 48.57 -9.66 45.71
CA ASP A 92 48.12 -8.39 45.11
C ASP A 92 48.04 -8.47 43.59
N TYR A 93 49.00 -9.14 42.95
CA TYR A 93 48.95 -9.43 41.52
C TYR A 93 47.75 -10.31 41.14
N LEU A 94 47.47 -11.35 41.94
CA LEU A 94 46.29 -12.20 41.75
C LEU A 94 44.99 -11.42 41.96
N GLY A 95 44.93 -10.55 42.99
CA GLY A 95 43.79 -9.69 43.26
C GLY A 95 43.51 -8.72 42.11
N LEU A 96 44.55 -8.08 41.57
CA LEU A 96 44.43 -7.17 40.42
C LEU A 96 43.96 -7.91 39.16
N GLY A 97 44.56 -9.07 38.88
CA GLY A 97 44.18 -9.91 37.73
C GLY A 97 42.72 -10.35 37.81
N LEU A 98 42.28 -10.82 38.99
CA LEU A 98 40.89 -11.22 39.23
C LEU A 98 39.94 -10.02 39.12
N PHE A 99 40.34 -8.87 39.65
CA PHE A 99 39.57 -7.63 39.54
C PHE A 99 39.36 -7.22 38.09
N VAL A 100 40.42 -7.16 37.29
CA VAL A 100 40.33 -6.80 35.86
C VAL A 100 39.49 -7.83 35.11
N ALA A 101 39.68 -9.13 35.36
CA ALA A 101 38.93 -10.19 34.68
C ALA A 101 37.43 -10.13 34.98
N ILE A 102 37.04 -10.11 36.27
CA ILE A 102 35.63 -10.05 36.68
C ILE A 102 35.01 -8.72 36.23
N SER A 103 35.71 -7.60 36.37
CA SER A 103 35.21 -6.29 35.98
C SER A 103 35.02 -6.16 34.46
N SER A 104 35.91 -6.77 33.67
CA SER A 104 35.75 -6.86 32.22
C SER A 104 34.55 -7.72 31.84
N LEU A 105 34.33 -8.84 32.54
CA LEU A 105 33.16 -9.69 32.35
C LEU A 105 31.85 -8.97 32.70
N ILE A 106 31.80 -8.27 33.84
CA ILE A 106 30.66 -7.43 34.25
C ILE A 106 30.38 -6.38 33.17
N SER A 107 31.42 -5.69 32.69
CA SER A 107 31.30 -4.65 31.67
C SER A 107 30.82 -5.19 30.33
N TYR A 108 31.30 -6.37 29.92
CA TYR A 108 30.85 -7.06 28.72
C TYR A 108 29.37 -7.48 28.81
N LEU A 109 28.97 -8.11 29.91
CA LEU A 109 27.59 -8.56 30.10
C LEU A 109 26.61 -7.38 30.16
N ALA A 110 26.98 -6.30 30.85
CA ALA A 110 26.16 -5.10 30.93
C ALA A 110 26.05 -4.39 29.56
N GLY A 111 27.15 -4.26 28.82
CA GLY A 111 27.15 -3.72 27.46
C GLY A 111 26.25 -4.52 26.52
N LYS A 112 26.42 -5.85 26.50
CA LYS A 112 25.61 -6.74 25.65
C LYS A 112 24.11 -6.66 25.96
N ARG A 113 23.74 -6.54 27.24
CA ARG A 113 22.35 -6.33 27.66
C ARG A 113 21.81 -4.99 27.19
N LEU A 114 22.57 -3.91 27.38
CA LEU A 114 22.15 -2.56 26.99
C LEU A 114 21.93 -2.46 25.48
N ASP A 115 22.81 -3.05 24.68
CA ASP A 115 22.69 -3.07 23.22
C ASP A 115 21.49 -3.91 22.74
N ALA A 116 21.25 -5.07 23.37
CA ALA A 116 20.09 -5.90 23.06
C ALA A 116 18.77 -5.15 23.31
N THR A 117 18.65 -4.49 24.46
CA THR A 117 17.46 -3.68 24.81
C THR A 117 17.29 -2.49 23.86
N ARG A 118 18.39 -1.84 23.44
CA ARG A 118 18.34 -0.76 22.44
C ARG A 118 17.85 -1.27 21.09
N HIS A 119 18.33 -2.43 20.66
CA HIS A 119 17.93 -3.02 19.39
C HIS A 119 16.45 -3.41 19.39
N GLU A 120 15.97 -4.01 20.47
CA GLU A 120 14.54 -4.35 20.66
C GLU A 120 13.66 -3.09 20.62
N ASN A 121 14.04 -2.05 21.36
CA ASN A 121 13.32 -0.78 21.35
C ASN A 121 13.34 -0.10 19.98
N ALA A 122 14.47 -0.13 19.27
CA ALA A 122 14.59 0.44 17.94
C ALA A 122 13.67 -0.27 16.93
N LEU A 123 13.63 -1.61 16.97
CA LEU A 123 12.74 -2.40 16.13
C LEU A 123 11.27 -2.10 16.45
N ARG A 124 10.94 -1.98 17.74
CA ARG A 124 9.59 -1.63 18.19
C ARG A 124 9.16 -0.25 17.71
N ILE A 125 10.03 0.75 17.83
CA ILE A 125 9.77 2.12 17.35
C ILE A 125 9.60 2.11 15.83
N LEU A 126 10.49 1.45 15.10
CA LEU A 126 10.41 1.33 13.64
C LEU A 126 9.08 0.71 13.22
N PHE A 127 8.70 -0.41 13.84
CA PHE A 127 7.42 -1.07 13.57
C PHE A 127 6.23 -0.12 13.81
N GLN A 128 6.21 0.61 14.93
CA GLN A 128 5.15 1.57 15.22
C GLN A 128 5.12 2.72 14.20
N GLN A 129 6.27 3.26 13.82
CA GLN A 129 6.36 4.34 12.83
C GLN A 129 5.86 3.87 11.47
N THR A 130 6.29 2.70 11.00
CA THR A 130 5.82 2.13 9.75
C THR A 130 4.32 1.91 9.79
N PHE A 131 3.80 1.28 10.84
CA PHE A 131 2.38 0.99 11.00
C PHE A 131 1.49 2.25 11.02
N ILE A 132 1.97 3.33 11.66
CA ILE A 132 1.28 4.63 11.71
C ILE A 132 1.33 5.36 10.35
N SER A 133 2.41 5.20 9.57
CA SER A 133 2.62 5.91 8.31
C SER A 133 1.87 5.33 7.09
N ILE A 134 1.24 4.16 7.25
CA ILE A 134 0.45 3.54 6.17
C ILE A 134 -0.78 4.42 5.92
N GLY A 135 -0.95 4.85 4.66
CA GLY A 135 -2.09 5.69 4.24
C GLY A 135 -3.42 4.94 4.13
N ASP A 136 -3.39 3.61 4.16
CA ASP A 136 -4.57 2.75 4.25
C ASP A 136 -4.90 2.44 5.71
N ALA A 137 -6.16 2.17 6.01
CA ALA A 137 -6.57 1.71 7.32
C ALA A 137 -6.13 0.27 7.53
N VAL A 138 -5.49 -0.01 8.67
CA VAL A 138 -4.99 -1.34 9.03
C VAL A 138 -5.51 -1.74 10.40
N ILE A 139 -6.13 -2.91 10.49
CA ILE A 139 -6.55 -3.54 11.74
C ILE A 139 -5.94 -4.93 11.83
N THR A 140 -5.45 -5.31 13.00
CA THR A 140 -4.99 -6.68 13.29
C THR A 140 -5.83 -7.30 14.38
N THR A 141 -6.05 -8.60 14.26
CA THR A 141 -6.83 -9.41 15.20
C THR A 141 -6.00 -10.56 15.76
N ASP A 142 -6.48 -11.17 16.84
CA ASP A 142 -6.06 -12.50 17.27
C ASP A 142 -6.89 -13.62 16.60
N ASP A 143 -6.64 -14.86 17.00
CA ASP A 143 -7.36 -16.04 16.52
C ASP A 143 -8.81 -16.14 17.03
N GLU A 144 -9.21 -15.30 18.00
CA GLU A 144 -10.57 -15.18 18.51
C GLU A 144 -11.30 -13.94 17.95
N LYS A 145 -10.75 -13.31 16.90
CA LYS A 145 -11.25 -12.08 16.24
C LYS A 145 -11.18 -10.80 17.10
N GLY A 146 -10.53 -10.86 18.26
CA GLY A 146 -10.28 -9.70 19.11
C GLY A 146 -9.28 -8.75 18.48
N ILE A 147 -9.60 -7.46 18.42
CA ILE A 147 -8.71 -6.45 17.86
C ILE A 147 -7.46 -6.29 18.74
N ARG A 148 -6.29 -6.40 18.11
CA ARG A 148 -4.99 -6.18 18.75
C ARG A 148 -4.45 -4.78 18.49
N LEU A 149 -4.45 -4.35 17.24
CA LEU A 149 -3.91 -3.05 16.81
C LEU A 149 -4.73 -2.46 15.67
N MET A 150 -4.88 -1.14 15.70
CA MET A 150 -5.46 -0.26 14.69
C MET A 150 -4.49 0.89 14.44
N ASN A 151 -4.27 1.24 13.19
CA ASN A 151 -3.52 2.46 12.85
C ASN A 151 -4.44 3.70 12.88
N PRO A 152 -3.88 4.92 12.88
CA PRO A 152 -4.70 6.14 12.97
C PRO A 152 -5.71 6.32 11.83
N VAL A 153 -5.39 5.82 10.64
CA VAL A 153 -6.33 5.85 9.49
C VAL A 153 -7.55 4.96 9.78
N ALA A 154 -7.35 3.76 10.34
CA ALA A 154 -8.44 2.89 10.76
C ALA A 154 -9.27 3.53 11.87
N GLU A 155 -8.65 4.24 12.81
CA GLU A 155 -9.39 4.98 13.85
C GLU A 155 -10.30 6.05 13.23
N GLN A 156 -9.76 6.83 12.29
CA GLN A 156 -10.50 7.88 11.61
C GLN A 156 -11.70 7.34 10.82
N LEU A 157 -11.52 6.26 10.05
CA LEU A 157 -12.58 5.71 9.21
C LEU A 157 -13.66 5.00 10.03
N THR A 158 -13.27 4.22 11.05
CA THR A 158 -14.22 3.47 11.88
C THR A 158 -14.86 4.34 12.96
N GLY A 159 -14.24 5.45 13.37
CA GLY A 159 -14.66 6.26 14.52
C GLY A 159 -14.32 5.63 15.88
N TRP A 160 -13.55 4.54 15.91
CA TRP A 160 -13.07 3.91 17.13
C TRP A 160 -11.62 4.27 17.39
N THR A 161 -11.25 4.56 18.64
CA THR A 161 -9.82 4.67 18.98
C THR A 161 -9.23 3.29 19.25
N GLN A 162 -7.93 3.11 19.06
CA GLN A 162 -7.20 1.90 19.40
C GLN A 162 -7.38 1.51 20.87
N ALA A 163 -7.51 2.49 21.76
CA ALA A 163 -7.75 2.23 23.18
C ALA A 163 -9.16 1.65 23.44
N GLU A 164 -10.16 2.09 22.69
CA GLU A 164 -11.53 1.59 22.78
C GLU A 164 -11.71 0.25 22.05
N ALA A 165 -11.13 0.10 20.86
CA ALA A 165 -11.32 -1.08 20.03
C ALA A 165 -10.54 -2.30 20.52
N LYS A 166 -9.43 -2.10 21.24
CA LYS A 166 -8.57 -3.22 21.68
C LYS A 166 -9.34 -4.23 22.53
N GLY A 167 -9.35 -5.48 22.08
CA GLY A 167 -10.08 -6.58 22.72
C GLY A 167 -11.55 -6.70 22.35
N HIS A 168 -12.13 -5.71 21.65
CA HIS A 168 -13.46 -5.87 21.04
C HIS A 168 -13.38 -6.77 19.81
N SER A 169 -14.52 -7.41 19.49
CA SER A 169 -14.63 -8.20 18.26
C SER A 169 -14.50 -7.29 17.04
N ILE A 170 -13.79 -7.75 16.02
CA ILE A 170 -13.70 -7.07 14.73
C ILE A 170 -15.09 -6.80 14.12
N ASP A 171 -16.08 -7.66 14.36
CA ASP A 171 -17.43 -7.54 13.81
C ASP A 171 -18.20 -6.32 14.38
N GLU A 172 -17.80 -5.84 15.56
CA GLU A 172 -18.39 -4.65 16.19
C GLU A 172 -17.80 -3.35 15.63
N VAL A 173 -16.50 -3.36 15.33
CA VAL A 173 -15.75 -2.17 14.90
C VAL A 173 -15.75 -2.00 13.39
N PHE A 174 -15.58 -3.11 12.65
CA PHE A 174 -15.54 -3.14 11.19
C PHE A 174 -16.88 -3.60 10.62
N ARG A 175 -17.86 -2.69 10.65
CA ARG A 175 -19.23 -2.97 10.20
C ARG A 175 -19.39 -2.60 8.74
N ILE A 176 -19.44 -3.60 7.86
CA ILE A 176 -19.58 -3.39 6.41
C ILE A 176 -20.94 -3.79 5.87
N PHE A 177 -21.41 -3.03 4.89
CA PHE A 177 -22.68 -3.22 4.19
C PHE A 177 -22.46 -3.21 2.69
N LYS A 178 -23.35 -3.86 1.93
CA LYS A 178 -23.34 -3.71 0.47
C LYS A 178 -23.78 -2.29 0.11
N GLU A 179 -23.06 -1.65 -0.82
CA GLU A 179 -23.29 -0.27 -1.26
C GLU A 179 -24.76 -0.04 -1.63
N GLY A 180 -25.34 1.05 -1.11
CA GLY A 180 -26.75 1.40 -1.36
C GLY A 180 -27.79 0.50 -0.66
N SER A 181 -27.39 -0.38 0.26
CA SER A 181 -28.30 -1.25 1.00
C SER A 181 -27.96 -1.37 2.49
N ASP A 182 -28.94 -1.80 3.28
CA ASP A 182 -28.76 -2.19 4.69
C ASP A 182 -28.43 -3.68 4.83
N VAL A 183 -28.06 -4.36 3.74
CA VAL A 183 -27.64 -5.76 3.78
C VAL A 183 -26.18 -5.82 4.23
N PRO A 184 -25.86 -6.48 5.36
CA PRO A 184 -24.48 -6.68 5.77
C PRO A 184 -23.68 -7.37 4.66
N ALA A 185 -22.47 -6.88 4.41
CA ALA A 185 -21.54 -7.57 3.52
C ALA A 185 -20.85 -8.69 4.30
N ASP A 186 -20.60 -9.83 3.64
CA ASP A 186 -19.85 -10.91 4.26
C ASP A 186 -18.41 -10.46 4.50
N PHE A 187 -18.02 -10.41 5.77
CA PHE A 187 -16.64 -10.21 6.19
C PHE A 187 -16.01 -11.59 6.48
N PRO A 188 -15.23 -12.19 5.57
CA PRO A 188 -14.84 -13.58 5.67
C PRO A 188 -13.60 -13.75 6.56
N ILE A 189 -13.51 -13.06 7.71
CA ILE A 189 -12.37 -13.27 8.64
C ILE A 189 -12.31 -14.71 9.12
N ASP A 190 -13.48 -15.34 9.32
CA ASP A 190 -13.57 -16.78 9.61
C ASP A 190 -12.86 -17.58 8.53
N ARG A 191 -13.12 -17.28 7.25
CA ARG A 191 -12.44 -17.98 6.15
C ARG A 191 -10.95 -17.65 6.08
N ILE A 192 -10.52 -16.44 6.43
CA ILE A 192 -9.09 -16.10 6.49
C ILE A 192 -8.40 -16.93 7.58
N LEU A 193 -9.02 -17.05 8.75
CA LEU A 193 -8.50 -17.81 9.89
C LEU A 193 -8.52 -19.33 9.62
N GLU A 194 -9.56 -19.84 8.98
CA GLU A 194 -9.73 -21.27 8.65
C GLU A 194 -8.88 -21.72 7.46
N THR A 195 -8.89 -20.97 6.35
CA THR A 195 -8.21 -21.37 5.11
C THR A 195 -6.76 -20.94 5.07
N GLY A 196 -6.39 -19.89 5.81
CA GLY A 196 -5.06 -19.31 5.77
C GLY A 196 -4.68 -18.68 4.42
N ASN A 197 -5.65 -18.36 3.57
CA ASN A 197 -5.43 -17.67 2.30
C ASN A 197 -5.72 -16.18 2.42
N VAL A 198 -5.05 -15.39 1.57
CA VAL A 198 -5.39 -13.98 1.38
C VAL A 198 -6.73 -13.92 0.64
N LEU A 199 -7.67 -13.14 1.18
CA LEU A 199 -8.98 -12.94 0.57
C LEU A 199 -9.16 -11.44 0.29
N GLY A 200 -9.43 -11.13 -0.98
CA GLY A 200 -10.03 -9.84 -1.34
C GLY A 200 -11.50 -9.84 -0.90
N LEU A 201 -11.95 -8.73 -0.34
CA LEU A 201 -13.34 -8.57 0.05
C LEU A 201 -14.18 -8.13 -1.15
N ALA A 202 -15.51 -8.17 -0.98
CA ALA A 202 -16.44 -7.92 -2.06
C ALA A 202 -16.29 -6.49 -2.61
N ASN A 203 -16.28 -6.34 -3.93
CA ASN A 203 -16.38 -5.01 -4.55
C ASN A 203 -17.74 -4.39 -4.20
N HIS A 204 -17.80 -3.07 -3.98
CA HIS A 204 -19.02 -2.31 -3.61
C HIS A 204 -19.47 -2.51 -2.15
N THR A 205 -18.55 -2.28 -1.21
CA THR A 205 -18.82 -2.28 0.23
C THR A 205 -18.73 -0.86 0.81
N GLU A 206 -19.55 -0.61 1.82
CA GLU A 206 -19.52 0.60 2.63
C GLU A 206 -19.23 0.25 4.08
N LEU A 207 -18.27 0.95 4.68
CA LEU A 207 -18.03 0.93 6.11
C LEU A 207 -19.03 1.85 6.81
N LEU A 208 -19.68 1.32 7.86
CA LEU A 208 -20.48 2.11 8.79
C LEU A 208 -19.61 2.48 10.00
N SER A 209 -19.22 3.75 10.06
CA SER A 209 -18.53 4.33 11.21
C SER A 209 -19.38 4.28 12.48
N LYS A 210 -18.76 4.26 13.66
CA LYS A 210 -19.39 4.42 14.98
C LYS A 210 -20.31 5.64 15.06
N HIS A 211 -20.02 6.68 14.28
CA HIS A 211 -20.81 7.92 14.21
C HIS A 211 -21.97 7.87 13.19
N GLY A 212 -22.18 6.74 12.50
CA GLY A 212 -23.25 6.55 11.53
C GLY A 212 -22.91 6.96 10.09
N ASN A 213 -21.69 7.42 9.82
CA ASN A 213 -21.25 7.74 8.45
C ASN A 213 -21.04 6.46 7.64
N ARG A 214 -21.51 6.46 6.39
CA ARG A 214 -21.23 5.41 5.40
C ARG A 214 -20.09 5.87 4.50
N ILE A 215 -19.03 5.08 4.45
CA ILE A 215 -17.81 5.38 3.69
C ILE A 215 -17.59 4.25 2.70
N PRO A 216 -17.62 4.48 1.38
CA PRO A 216 -17.29 3.44 0.41
C PRO A 216 -15.83 3.05 0.59
N ILE A 217 -15.57 1.75 0.68
CA ILE A 217 -14.22 1.22 0.90
C ILE A 217 -13.88 0.12 -0.09
N ASP A 218 -12.58 -0.05 -0.34
CA ASP A 218 -12.00 -1.29 -0.86
C ASP A 218 -11.26 -1.97 0.29
N ASP A 219 -11.40 -3.29 0.43
CA ASP A 219 -10.82 -4.03 1.55
C ASP A 219 -10.19 -5.38 1.16
N SER A 220 -9.20 -5.79 1.95
CA SER A 220 -8.48 -7.06 1.79
C SER A 220 -8.02 -7.59 3.13
N GLY A 221 -8.00 -8.90 3.29
CA GLY A 221 -7.56 -9.53 4.53
C GLY A 221 -6.56 -10.66 4.28
N ALA A 222 -5.61 -10.81 5.20
CA ALA A 222 -4.58 -11.83 5.17
C ALA A 222 -4.34 -12.43 6.57
N PRO A 223 -3.99 -13.72 6.68
CA PRO A 223 -3.71 -14.33 7.97
C PRO A 223 -2.35 -13.92 8.51
N ILE A 224 -2.26 -13.74 9.82
CA ILE A 224 -1.00 -13.58 10.56
C ILE A 224 -0.55 -14.97 11.00
N ARG A 225 0.67 -15.37 10.61
CA ARG A 225 1.22 -16.69 10.90
C ARG A 225 2.35 -16.60 11.92
N ALA A 226 2.36 -17.52 12.89
CA ALA A 226 3.50 -17.75 13.76
C ALA A 226 4.64 -18.46 13.02
N ALA A 227 5.83 -18.51 13.64
CA ALA A 227 7.02 -19.14 13.07
C ALA A 227 6.83 -20.65 12.75
N ASN A 228 5.88 -21.31 13.41
CA ASN A 228 5.52 -22.71 13.17
C ASN A 228 4.46 -22.90 12.07
N GLY A 229 4.06 -21.83 11.37
CA GLY A 229 3.06 -21.85 10.30
C GLY A 229 1.60 -21.78 10.77
N LYS A 230 1.34 -21.86 12.08
CA LYS A 230 -0.02 -21.73 12.66
C LYS A 230 -0.54 -20.31 12.46
N VAL A 231 -1.80 -20.17 12.04
CA VAL A 231 -2.51 -18.89 12.02
C VAL A 231 -2.78 -18.45 13.46
N VAL A 232 -2.40 -17.22 13.80
CA VAL A 232 -2.51 -16.61 15.14
C VAL A 232 -3.34 -15.33 15.16
N GLY A 233 -4.02 -15.06 14.04
CA GLY A 233 -4.87 -13.90 13.83
C GLY A 233 -4.95 -13.51 12.36
N ALA A 234 -5.51 -12.34 12.07
CA ALA A 234 -5.59 -11.79 10.73
C ALA A 234 -5.23 -10.30 10.71
N VAL A 235 -4.74 -9.82 9.58
CA VAL A 235 -4.60 -8.40 9.26
C VAL A 235 -5.65 -8.05 8.20
N LEU A 236 -6.36 -6.98 8.45
CA LEU A 236 -7.33 -6.36 7.57
C LEU A 236 -6.76 -5.02 7.11
N VAL A 237 -6.82 -4.78 5.80
CA VAL A 237 -6.47 -3.49 5.20
C VAL A 237 -7.66 -2.99 4.42
N PHE A 238 -8.06 -1.75 4.63
CA PHE A 238 -9.14 -1.11 3.88
C PHE A 238 -8.80 0.35 3.55
N ARG A 239 -9.35 0.83 2.44
CA ARG A 239 -9.08 2.16 1.90
C ARG A 239 -10.39 2.87 1.62
N ASP A 240 -10.48 4.13 2.02
CA ASP A 240 -11.56 5.04 1.59
C ASP A 240 -11.42 5.32 0.09
N ILE A 241 -12.45 4.96 -0.68
CA ILE A 241 -12.52 5.17 -2.13
C ILE A 241 -13.52 6.28 -2.50
N SER A 242 -13.94 7.11 -1.56
CA SER A 242 -14.93 8.19 -1.77
C SER A 242 -14.53 9.14 -2.90
N GLU A 243 -13.26 9.56 -2.94
CA GLU A 243 -12.76 10.46 -3.98
C GLU A 243 -12.75 9.78 -5.35
N ARG A 244 -12.25 8.53 -5.40
CA ARG A 244 -12.27 7.72 -6.61
C ARG A 244 -13.70 7.55 -7.14
N ARG A 245 -14.65 7.21 -6.28
CA ARG A 245 -16.07 7.06 -6.63
C ARG A 245 -16.69 8.37 -7.10
N ARG A 246 -16.34 9.50 -6.49
CA ARG A 246 -16.81 10.82 -6.94
C ARG A 246 -16.31 11.13 -8.34
N ASN A 247 -15.03 10.90 -8.60
CA ASN A 247 -14.43 11.15 -9.91
C ASN A 247 -14.99 10.21 -10.98
N GLU A 248 -15.21 8.92 -10.64
CA GLU A 248 -15.87 7.95 -11.52
C GLU A 248 -17.29 8.41 -11.89
N ARG A 249 -18.11 8.83 -10.91
CA ARG A 249 -19.47 9.33 -11.15
C ARG A 249 -19.50 10.64 -11.96
N GLU A 250 -18.55 11.54 -11.73
CA GLU A 250 -18.43 12.79 -12.50
C GLU A 250 -18.05 12.51 -13.96
N LEU A 251 -17.11 11.58 -14.19
CA LEU A 251 -16.74 11.14 -15.53
C LEU A 251 -17.92 10.49 -16.24
N GLU A 252 -18.68 9.64 -15.56
CA GLU A 252 -19.89 9.00 -16.09
C GLU A 252 -20.95 10.04 -16.47
N ALA A 253 -21.23 11.01 -15.60
CA ALA A 253 -22.18 12.09 -15.87
C ALA A 253 -21.78 12.93 -17.08
N LEU A 254 -20.51 13.36 -17.17
CA LEU A 254 -20.01 14.14 -18.30
C LEU A 254 -20.06 13.34 -19.61
N THR A 255 -19.82 12.03 -19.53
CA THR A 255 -19.89 11.14 -20.68
C THR A 255 -21.33 11.03 -21.18
N GLU A 256 -22.30 10.91 -20.28
CA GLU A 256 -23.72 10.87 -20.64
C GLU A 256 -24.20 12.20 -21.26
N GLU A 257 -23.78 13.33 -20.70
CA GLU A 257 -24.06 14.65 -21.26
C GLU A 257 -23.51 14.79 -22.70
N LEU A 258 -22.25 14.37 -22.91
CA LEU A 258 -21.63 14.37 -24.23
C LEU A 258 -22.37 13.48 -25.23
N LYS A 259 -22.87 12.32 -24.80
CA LYS A 259 -23.67 11.43 -25.65
C LYS A 259 -24.96 12.09 -26.09
N GLN A 260 -25.71 12.67 -25.15
CA GLN A 260 -26.98 13.34 -25.45
C GLN A 260 -26.77 14.50 -26.43
N PHE A 261 -25.72 15.31 -26.21
CA PHE A 261 -25.34 16.37 -27.13
C PHE A 261 -24.98 15.84 -28.53
N THR A 262 -24.15 14.80 -28.60
CA THR A 262 -23.72 14.22 -29.89
C THR A 262 -24.90 13.63 -30.66
N TYR A 263 -25.82 12.96 -29.96
CA TYR A 263 -27.02 12.39 -30.56
C TYR A 263 -27.94 13.47 -31.14
N ALA A 264 -28.22 14.52 -30.36
CA ALA A 264 -29.03 15.66 -30.82
C ALA A 264 -28.38 16.39 -32.00
N ALA A 265 -27.09 16.74 -31.90
CA ALA A 265 -26.37 17.42 -32.98
C ALA A 265 -26.34 16.59 -34.28
N THR A 266 -26.18 15.27 -34.16
CA THR A 266 -26.23 14.36 -35.31
C THR A 266 -27.60 14.38 -35.98
N HIS A 267 -28.68 14.27 -35.20
CA HIS A 267 -30.03 14.33 -35.72
C HIS A 267 -30.25 15.63 -36.51
N ASP A 268 -29.88 16.76 -35.91
CA ASP A 268 -30.06 18.10 -36.48
C ASP A 268 -29.20 18.32 -37.75
N ILE A 269 -28.07 17.63 -37.89
CA ILE A 269 -27.25 17.66 -39.11
C ILE A 269 -27.81 16.73 -40.20
N ARG A 270 -28.40 15.58 -39.81
CA ARG A 270 -28.94 14.60 -40.77
C ARG A 270 -30.16 15.13 -41.52
N GLU A 271 -30.99 15.95 -40.87
CA GLU A 271 -32.21 16.54 -41.45
C GLU A 271 -31.93 17.42 -42.70
N PRO A 272 -31.03 18.44 -42.65
CA PRO A 272 -30.68 19.24 -43.82
C PRO A 272 -29.90 18.42 -44.86
N LEU A 273 -29.04 17.48 -44.47
CA LEU A 273 -28.32 16.61 -45.41
C LEU A 273 -29.27 15.72 -46.20
N ARG A 274 -30.29 15.14 -45.55
CA ARG A 274 -31.34 14.36 -46.23
C ARG A 274 -32.09 15.23 -47.24
N THR A 275 -32.40 16.46 -46.86
CA THR A 275 -33.07 17.42 -47.74
C THR A 275 -32.21 17.76 -48.96
N ILE A 276 -30.93 18.08 -48.77
CA ILE A 276 -29.98 18.33 -49.86
C ILE A 276 -29.88 17.11 -50.78
N SER A 277 -29.76 15.91 -50.21
CA SER A 277 -29.68 14.66 -50.97
C SER A 277 -30.92 14.42 -51.84
N ILE A 278 -32.13 14.66 -51.32
CA ILE A 278 -33.39 14.56 -52.09
C ILE A 278 -33.41 15.57 -53.24
N PHE A 279 -33.05 16.82 -53.00
CA PHE A 279 -33.04 17.84 -54.07
C PHE A 279 -32.02 17.53 -55.16
N VAL A 280 -30.83 17.04 -54.78
CA VAL A 280 -29.82 16.58 -55.74
C VAL A 280 -30.38 15.43 -56.60
N GLN A 281 -31.03 14.43 -55.99
CA GLN A 281 -31.66 13.33 -56.70
C GLN A 281 -32.79 13.79 -57.64
N LEU A 282 -33.61 14.76 -57.22
CA LEU A 282 -34.69 15.33 -58.04
C LEU A 282 -34.15 16.11 -59.24
N ILE A 283 -33.09 16.89 -59.04
CA ILE A 283 -32.39 17.62 -60.11
C ILE A 283 -31.82 16.61 -61.12
N GLU A 284 -31.13 15.57 -60.65
CA GLU A 284 -30.56 14.51 -61.49
C GLU A 284 -31.65 13.77 -62.29
N ALA A 285 -32.78 13.44 -61.66
CA ALA A 285 -33.91 12.76 -62.32
C ALA A 285 -34.62 13.63 -63.37
N GLY A 286 -34.82 14.92 -63.09
CA GLY A 286 -35.51 15.86 -64.00
C GLY A 286 -34.66 16.30 -65.19
N LEU A 287 -33.34 16.18 -65.06
CA LEU A 287 -32.37 16.62 -66.06
C LEU A 287 -31.90 15.50 -67.01
N LYS A 288 -32.36 14.26 -66.85
CA LYS A 288 -31.95 13.08 -67.65
C LYS A 288 -31.77 13.39 -69.14
N GLY A 289 -30.50 13.50 -69.57
CA GLY A 289 -30.08 13.68 -70.96
C GLY A 289 -30.08 15.11 -71.51
N LYS A 290 -30.31 16.15 -70.69
CA LYS A 290 -30.35 17.57 -71.11
C LYS A 290 -29.27 18.46 -70.46
N VAL A 291 -28.21 17.86 -69.94
CA VAL A 291 -27.20 18.53 -69.12
C VAL A 291 -25.87 18.54 -69.86
N ASP A 292 -25.13 19.65 -69.80
CA ASP A 292 -23.74 19.65 -70.24
C ASP A 292 -22.87 18.85 -69.25
N GLU A 293 -21.68 18.46 -69.70
CA GLU A 293 -20.72 17.67 -68.92
C GLU A 293 -20.24 18.41 -67.64
N GLN A 294 -20.27 19.74 -67.64
CA GLN A 294 -19.84 20.61 -66.54
C GLN A 294 -20.88 20.64 -65.40
N ILE A 295 -22.17 20.77 -65.72
CA ILE A 295 -23.27 20.74 -64.74
C ILE A 295 -23.44 19.34 -64.16
N ALA A 296 -23.24 18.28 -64.96
CA ALA A 296 -23.22 16.90 -64.46
C ALA A 296 -22.11 16.69 -63.40
N SER A 297 -20.89 17.16 -63.69
CA SER A 297 -19.77 17.11 -62.73
C SER A 297 -20.06 17.87 -61.43
N HIS A 298 -20.78 19.00 -61.49
CA HIS A 298 -21.16 19.75 -60.29
C HIS A 298 -22.19 18.98 -59.43
N ILE A 299 -23.18 18.33 -60.04
CA ILE A 299 -24.16 17.50 -59.33
C ILE A 299 -23.47 16.31 -58.65
N ASP A 300 -22.56 15.63 -59.35
CA ASP A 300 -21.77 14.52 -58.79
C ASP A 300 -20.95 14.97 -57.56
N ARG A 301 -20.26 16.12 -57.63
CA ARG A 301 -19.49 16.64 -56.48
C ARG A 301 -20.37 16.97 -55.27
N VAL A 302 -21.57 17.49 -55.47
CA VAL A 302 -22.51 17.76 -54.37
C VAL A 302 -23.04 16.45 -53.79
N ARG A 303 -23.39 15.47 -54.63
CA ARG A 303 -23.81 14.12 -54.20
C ARG A 303 -22.75 13.45 -53.34
N ASP A 304 -21.52 13.38 -53.83
CA ASP A 304 -20.40 12.74 -53.14
C ASP A 304 -20.09 13.46 -51.82
N GLY A 305 -20.16 14.81 -51.80
CA GLY A 305 -20.01 15.59 -50.58
C GLY A 305 -21.08 15.30 -49.53
N THR A 306 -22.33 15.14 -49.96
CA THR A 306 -23.47 14.85 -49.06
C THR A 306 -23.38 13.41 -48.51
N GLN A 307 -23.00 12.44 -49.35
CA GLN A 307 -22.75 11.06 -48.92
C GLN A 307 -21.58 10.97 -47.94
N LYS A 308 -20.48 11.67 -48.21
CA LYS A 308 -19.33 11.73 -47.31
C LYS A 308 -19.70 12.32 -45.94
N LEU A 309 -20.52 13.37 -45.91
CA LEU A 309 -21.01 13.96 -44.65
C LEU A 309 -21.90 12.99 -43.87
N ASN A 310 -22.82 12.27 -44.53
CA ASN A 310 -23.61 11.23 -43.87
C ASN A 310 -22.73 10.15 -43.24
N HIS A 311 -21.72 9.64 -43.97
CA HIS A 311 -20.77 8.67 -43.43
C HIS A 311 -19.98 9.19 -42.22
N LEU A 312 -19.55 10.46 -42.23
CA LEU A 312 -18.82 11.06 -41.11
C LEU A 312 -19.72 11.21 -39.87
N VAL A 313 -20.98 11.60 -40.07
CA VAL A 313 -21.98 11.70 -38.99
C VAL A 313 -22.26 10.33 -38.38
N ASP A 314 -22.43 9.30 -39.21
CA ASP A 314 -22.63 7.92 -38.72
C ASP A 314 -21.40 7.37 -37.98
N SER A 315 -20.19 7.70 -38.47
CA SER A 315 -18.93 7.32 -37.81
C SER A 315 -18.78 7.97 -36.43
N LEU A 316 -19.22 9.23 -36.27
CA LEU A 316 -19.18 9.94 -35.00
C LEU A 316 -20.10 9.30 -33.95
N LEU A 317 -21.31 8.89 -34.36
CA LEU A 317 -22.24 8.15 -33.49
C LEU A 317 -21.70 6.79 -33.07
N HIS A 318 -21.05 6.07 -34.00
CA HIS A 318 -20.42 4.79 -33.67
C HIS A 318 -19.29 4.99 -32.65
N PHE A 319 -18.45 6.02 -32.81
CA PHE A 319 -17.36 6.29 -31.89
C PHE A 319 -17.84 6.59 -30.46
N THR A 320 -18.91 7.37 -30.29
CA THR A 320 -19.45 7.69 -28.97
C THR A 320 -20.22 6.53 -28.32
N SER A 321 -20.79 5.61 -29.11
CA SER A 321 -21.49 4.42 -28.61
C SER A 321 -20.55 3.23 -28.32
N ILE A 322 -19.37 3.15 -28.94
CA ILE A 322 -18.38 2.08 -28.67
C ILE A 322 -17.88 2.10 -27.21
N ARG A 323 -17.89 3.26 -26.53
CA ARG A 323 -17.45 3.33 -25.11
C ARG A 323 -18.35 2.54 -24.15
N ASP A 324 -19.61 2.31 -24.51
CA ASP A 324 -20.54 1.49 -23.72
C ASP A 324 -20.45 -0.01 -24.04
N ALA A 325 -20.03 -0.39 -25.24
CA ALA A 325 -19.81 -1.80 -25.60
C ALA A 325 -18.66 -2.45 -24.81
N GLY A 326 -17.85 -1.65 -24.11
CA GLY A 326 -16.88 -2.13 -23.12
C GLY A 326 -17.50 -2.52 -21.76
N ASN A 327 -18.70 -2.02 -21.43
CA ASN A 327 -19.31 -2.18 -20.10
C ASN A 327 -20.69 -2.86 -20.12
N GLU A 328 -21.44 -2.81 -21.22
CA GLU A 328 -22.57 -3.72 -21.45
C GLU A 328 -22.07 -4.95 -22.21
N ILE A 329 -21.63 -5.95 -21.45
CA ILE A 329 -21.62 -7.32 -21.93
C ILE A 329 -23.09 -7.71 -22.13
N ALA A 330 -23.69 -7.35 -23.27
CA ALA A 330 -24.69 -8.25 -23.86
C ALA A 330 -24.05 -9.64 -23.83
N PRO A 331 -24.68 -10.66 -23.22
CA PRO A 331 -24.01 -11.90 -22.86
C PRO A 331 -23.30 -12.42 -24.10
N ALA A 332 -21.95 -12.48 -24.05
CA ALA A 332 -21.13 -12.86 -25.18
C ALA A 332 -21.58 -14.25 -25.66
N SER A 333 -22.44 -14.24 -26.68
CA SER A 333 -23.04 -15.44 -27.24
C SER A 333 -22.05 -16.07 -28.18
N MET A 334 -22.08 -17.39 -28.27
CA MET A 334 -21.35 -18.11 -29.30
C MET A 334 -21.98 -17.76 -30.65
N ILE A 335 -21.20 -17.12 -31.51
CA ILE A 335 -21.62 -16.68 -32.83
C ILE A 335 -20.93 -17.51 -33.88
N ASP A 336 -21.72 -17.99 -34.84
CA ASP A 336 -21.22 -18.56 -36.07
C ASP A 336 -20.59 -17.46 -36.95
N ALA A 337 -19.26 -17.41 -36.98
CA ALA A 337 -18.51 -16.43 -37.76
C ALA A 337 -18.67 -16.66 -39.28
N GLU A 338 -18.98 -17.89 -39.71
CA GLU A 338 -19.25 -18.20 -41.11
C GLU A 338 -20.54 -17.50 -41.56
N GLY A 339 -21.61 -17.61 -40.75
CA GLY A 339 -22.86 -16.88 -40.96
C GLY A 339 -22.68 -15.35 -40.97
N ALA A 340 -21.82 -14.82 -40.10
CA ALA A 340 -21.53 -13.38 -40.06
C ALA A 340 -20.78 -12.90 -41.32
N LEU A 341 -19.80 -13.66 -41.81
CA LEU A 341 -19.08 -13.33 -43.03
C LEU A 341 -19.98 -13.45 -44.27
N ALA A 342 -20.90 -14.42 -44.31
CA ALA A 342 -21.88 -14.52 -45.38
C ALA A 342 -22.81 -13.29 -45.42
N GLU A 343 -23.21 -12.76 -44.26
CA GLU A 343 -23.98 -11.51 -44.18
C GLU A 343 -23.17 -10.29 -44.66
N ALA A 344 -21.90 -10.19 -44.26
CA ALA A 344 -21.01 -9.12 -44.73
C ALA A 344 -20.83 -9.16 -46.26
N LYS A 345 -20.61 -10.35 -46.83
CA LYS A 345 -20.49 -10.56 -48.29
C LYS A 345 -21.76 -10.15 -49.03
N ARG A 346 -22.95 -10.47 -48.51
CA ARG A 346 -24.24 -10.01 -49.06
C ARG A 346 -24.35 -8.48 -49.06
N GLY A 347 -23.94 -7.83 -47.97
CA GLY A 347 -23.94 -6.37 -47.88
C GLY A 347 -22.99 -5.68 -48.88
N LEU A 348 -21.91 -6.35 -49.27
CA LEU A 348 -20.88 -5.84 -50.19
C LEU A 348 -21.01 -6.36 -51.64
N GLU A 349 -22.07 -7.09 -51.97
CA GLU A 349 -22.23 -7.78 -53.25
C GLU A 349 -22.09 -6.84 -54.46
N GLY A 350 -22.62 -5.61 -54.36
CA GLY A 350 -22.46 -4.58 -55.40
C GLY A 350 -20.99 -4.19 -55.64
N ALA A 351 -20.25 -3.88 -54.57
CA ALA A 351 -18.84 -3.46 -54.66
C ALA A 351 -17.92 -4.59 -55.14
N ILE A 352 -18.21 -5.84 -54.75
CA ILE A 352 -17.46 -7.03 -55.19
C ILE A 352 -17.67 -7.26 -56.70
N ASN A 353 -18.90 -7.12 -57.18
CA ASN A 353 -19.22 -7.27 -58.60
C ASN A 353 -18.59 -6.17 -59.46
N ASP A 354 -18.65 -4.92 -58.99
CA ASP A 354 -18.07 -3.77 -59.70
C ASP A 354 -16.53 -3.84 -59.78
N SER A 355 -15.88 -4.41 -58.76
CA SER A 355 -14.43 -4.59 -58.72
C SER A 355 -13.94 -5.91 -59.34
N HIS A 356 -14.86 -6.81 -59.71
CA HIS A 356 -14.56 -8.19 -60.09
C HIS A 356 -13.67 -8.93 -59.06
N GLY A 357 -13.79 -8.56 -57.78
CA GLY A 357 -13.02 -9.16 -56.70
C GLY A 357 -13.52 -10.56 -56.35
N VAL A 358 -12.61 -11.44 -55.92
CA VAL A 358 -12.96 -12.79 -55.45
C VAL A 358 -12.65 -12.88 -53.96
N VAL A 359 -13.69 -12.99 -53.13
CA VAL A 359 -13.54 -13.11 -51.68
C VAL A 359 -13.62 -14.58 -51.26
N THR A 360 -12.50 -15.15 -50.86
CA THR A 360 -12.38 -16.53 -50.35
C THR A 360 -12.16 -16.53 -48.83
N ASN A 361 -12.57 -17.60 -48.16
CA ASN A 361 -12.32 -17.83 -46.74
C ASN A 361 -12.03 -19.32 -46.51
N ASP A 362 -11.30 -19.62 -45.44
CA ASP A 362 -11.24 -20.95 -44.85
C ASP A 362 -12.39 -21.09 -43.83
N PRO A 363 -12.79 -22.32 -43.44
CA PRO A 363 -13.88 -22.53 -42.48
C PRO A 363 -13.67 -21.76 -41.19
N LEU A 364 -14.62 -20.90 -40.84
CA LEU A 364 -14.50 -20.01 -39.69
C LEU A 364 -15.03 -20.65 -38.40
N PRO A 365 -14.37 -20.39 -37.25
CA PRO A 365 -14.78 -20.94 -35.97
C PRO A 365 -15.96 -20.18 -35.36
N THR A 366 -16.67 -20.82 -34.42
CA THR A 366 -17.64 -20.12 -33.57
C THR A 366 -16.90 -19.30 -32.51
N VAL A 367 -17.19 -18.00 -32.44
CA VAL A 367 -16.48 -17.07 -31.54
C VAL A 367 -17.42 -16.41 -30.54
N ARG A 368 -16.91 -16.05 -29.36
CA ARG A 368 -17.67 -15.27 -28.38
C ARG A 368 -17.65 -13.80 -28.78
N GLY A 369 -18.82 -13.19 -28.98
CA GLY A 369 -18.91 -11.78 -29.33
C GLY A 369 -20.33 -11.29 -29.58
N ASN A 370 -20.46 -10.23 -30.39
CA ASN A 370 -21.71 -9.70 -30.92
C ASN A 370 -21.72 -9.86 -32.46
N PHE A 371 -22.81 -10.39 -33.02
CA PHE A 371 -22.91 -10.74 -34.45
C PHE A 371 -22.75 -9.51 -35.34
N ILE A 372 -23.33 -8.38 -34.93
CA ILE A 372 -23.29 -7.12 -35.66
C ILE A 372 -21.86 -6.59 -35.73
N HIS A 373 -21.12 -6.62 -34.62
CA HIS A 373 -19.72 -6.15 -34.59
C HIS A 373 -18.78 -7.02 -35.42
N ILE A 374 -18.97 -8.34 -35.39
CA ILE A 374 -18.16 -9.27 -36.21
C ILE A 374 -18.45 -9.05 -37.70
N CYS A 375 -19.71 -8.87 -38.09
CA CYS A 375 -20.08 -8.52 -39.46
C CYS A 375 -19.41 -7.20 -39.89
N GLN A 376 -19.41 -6.18 -39.02
CA GLN A 376 -18.78 -4.89 -39.30
C GLN A 376 -17.24 -4.98 -39.43
N ILE A 377 -16.59 -5.87 -38.66
CA ILE A 377 -15.16 -6.17 -38.85
C ILE A 377 -14.91 -6.75 -40.24
N PHE A 378 -15.72 -7.72 -40.67
CA PHE A 378 -15.59 -8.31 -42.01
C PHE A 378 -15.87 -7.32 -43.14
N GLN A 379 -16.75 -6.35 -42.94
CA GLN A 379 -17.02 -5.30 -43.94
C GLN A 379 -15.87 -4.29 -44.07
N ASN A 380 -15.05 -4.14 -43.04
CA ASN A 380 -13.92 -3.21 -43.02
C ASN A 380 -12.58 -3.85 -43.46
N LEU A 381 -12.56 -5.18 -43.61
CA LEU A 381 -11.45 -5.95 -44.17
C LEU A 381 -11.58 -6.02 -45.69
#